data_AF-U6EE92-F1
#
_entry.id   AF-U6EE92-F1
#
_cell.length_a   1.000
_cell.length_b   1.000
_cell.length_c   1.000
_cell.angle_alpha   90.00
_cell.angle_beta   90.00
_cell.angle_gamma   90.00
#
_symmetry.space_group_name_H-M   'P 1'
#
loop_
_entity.id
_entity.type
_entity.pdbx_description
1 polymer ?
#
loop_
_entity_poly.entity_id
_entity_poly.type
_entity_poly.pdbx_seq_one_letter_code
_entity_poly.pdbx_strand_id
1 'polypeptide(L)'
;MMAAQFPLDLVEELERTLPSHQLLVPSPVLFELEKIKKRSRGKNRIAASIALKIAKSPPFNIIEVELQPGEMVDDALLRISPILCTNDRELRNKARERGISVVYLRQRRYLAVDGHLET
;
A
#
# COMPACT_ATOMS: atom_id res chain seq x y z
N MET A 1 -1.55 -9.57 -1.17
CA MET A 1 -0.21 -9.57 -1.82
C MET A 1 -0.35 -9.19 -3.29
N MET A 2 -0.13 -7.92 -3.63
CA MET A 2 -0.32 -7.40 -5.01
C MET A 2 0.99 -7.15 -5.76
N ALA A 3 2.10 -6.92 -5.06
CA ALA A 3 3.31 -6.35 -5.67
C ALA A 3 4.17 -7.31 -6.51
N ALA A 4 3.87 -8.61 -6.55
CA ALA A 4 4.79 -9.62 -7.09
C ALA A 4 4.30 -10.37 -8.33
N GLN A 5 3.15 -10.01 -8.92
CA GLN A 5 2.53 -10.80 -10.00
C GLN A 5 2.19 -10.01 -11.27
N PHE A 6 2.58 -8.74 -11.39
CA PHE A 6 2.19 -7.93 -12.55
C PHE A 6 3.40 -7.34 -13.27
N PRO A 7 3.43 -7.39 -14.62
CA PRO A 7 4.43 -6.73 -15.45
C PRO A 7 4.21 -5.21 -15.52
N LEU A 8 3.54 -4.64 -14.51
CA LEU A 8 3.26 -3.23 -14.39
C LEU A 8 4.39 -2.63 -13.56
N ASP A 9 5.05 -1.59 -14.06
CA ASP A 9 5.88 -0.78 -13.20
C ASP A 9 4.95 0.02 -12.27
N LEU A 10 4.69 -0.57 -11.09
CA LEU A 10 3.80 0.01 -10.09
C LEU A 10 4.27 1.40 -9.67
N VAL A 11 5.58 1.64 -9.67
CA VAL A 11 6.17 2.92 -9.30
C VAL A 11 5.80 3.96 -10.35
N GLU A 12 6.10 3.69 -11.62
CA GLU A 12 5.82 4.60 -12.73
C GLU A 12 4.32 4.94 -12.81
N GLU A 13 3.45 3.94 -12.65
CA GLU A 13 2.01 4.15 -12.65
C GLU A 13 1.52 4.97 -11.46
N LEU A 14 2.10 4.78 -10.26
CA LEU A 14 1.79 5.59 -9.09
C LEU A 14 2.25 7.04 -9.29
N GLU A 15 3.46 7.26 -9.80
CA GLU A 15 3.98 8.60 -10.09
C GLU A 15 3.13 9.32 -11.15
N ARG A 16 2.68 8.61 -12.19
CA ARG A 16 1.78 9.17 -13.20
C ARG A 16 0.39 9.49 -12.63
N THR A 17 -0.12 8.65 -11.73
CA THR A 17 -1.45 8.82 -11.14
C THR A 17 -1.46 9.89 -10.04
N LEU A 18 -0.35 10.05 -9.33
CA LEU A 18 -0.18 10.93 -8.18
C LEU A 18 1.10 11.78 -8.29
N PRO A 19 1.25 12.61 -9.35
CA PRO A 19 2.51 13.28 -9.66
C PRO A 19 2.98 14.29 -8.60
N SER A 20 2.04 14.88 -7.85
CA SER A 20 2.32 15.86 -6.79
C SER A 20 2.33 15.27 -5.38
N HIS A 21 2.26 13.95 -5.24
CA HIS A 21 2.16 13.30 -3.92
C HIS A 21 3.43 12.51 -3.58
N GLN A 22 3.75 12.48 -2.28
CA GLN A 22 4.81 11.62 -1.77
C GLN A 22 4.29 10.19 -1.56
N LEU A 23 5.05 9.20 -2.03
CA LEU A 23 4.73 7.80 -1.78
C LEU A 23 5.34 7.37 -0.44
N LEU A 24 4.48 7.18 0.57
CA LEU A 24 4.89 6.84 1.93
C LEU A 24 4.60 5.37 2.25
N VAL A 25 5.53 4.72 2.95
CA VAL A 25 5.34 3.37 3.49
C VAL A 25 5.46 3.42 5.01
N PRO A 26 4.34 3.24 5.74
CA PRO A 26 4.37 3.16 7.19
C PRO A 26 5.17 1.96 7.70
N SER A 27 6.00 2.17 8.74
CA SER A 27 6.83 1.11 9.32
C SER A 27 6.03 -0.13 9.80
N PRO A 28 4.78 -0.03 10.31
CA PRO A 28 3.96 -1.21 10.62
C PRO A 28 3.73 -2.14 9.42
N VAL A 29 3.56 -1.60 8.21
CA VAL A 29 3.38 -2.37 6.98
C VAL A 29 4.66 -3.14 6.64
N LEU A 30 5.84 -2.53 6.82
CA LEU A 30 7.12 -3.19 6.62
C LEU A 30 7.30 -4.35 7.61
N PHE A 31 6.92 -4.15 8.88
CA PHE A 31 6.99 -5.21 9.88
C PHE A 31 6.08 -6.39 9.55
N GLU A 32 4.88 -6.15 9.02
CA GLU A 32 4.00 -7.21 8.53
C GLU A 32 4.60 -7.97 7.35
N LEU A 33 5.16 -7.25 6.37
CA LEU A 33 5.81 -7.89 5.23
C LEU A 33 7.02 -8.74 5.66
N GLU A 34 7.84 -8.28 6.61
CA GLU A 34 8.94 -9.07 7.18
C GLU A 34 8.43 -10.30 7.93
N LYS A 35 7.33 -10.18 8.70
CA LYS A 35 6.68 -11.33 9.35
C LYS A 35 6.18 -12.34 8.31
N ILE A 36 5.54 -11.90 7.24
CA ILE A 36 5.07 -12.76 6.14
C ILE A 36 6.25 -13.45 5.47
N LYS A 37 7.32 -12.72 5.14
CA LYS A 37 8.54 -13.27 4.53
C LYS A 37 9.18 -14.35 5.41
N LYS A 38 9.22 -14.14 6.73
CA LYS A 38 9.80 -15.10 7.68
C LYS A 38 8.94 -16.35 7.85
N ARG A 39 7.61 -16.21 7.89
CA ARG A 39 6.68 -17.31 8.16
C ARG A 39 6.27 -18.10 6.91
N SER A 40 6.36 -17.50 5.73
CA SER A 40 5.91 -18.10 4.47
C SER A 40 7.01 -18.92 3.79
N ARG A 41 6.60 -19.84 2.89
CA ARG A 41 7.48 -20.61 2.01
C ARG A 41 7.10 -20.43 0.54
N GLY A 42 7.99 -20.83 -0.37
CA GLY A 42 7.75 -20.82 -1.81
C GLY A 42 7.35 -19.44 -2.34
N LYS A 43 6.31 -19.40 -3.18
CA LYS A 43 5.83 -18.19 -3.87
C LYS A 43 5.50 -17.03 -2.94
N ASN A 44 4.92 -17.30 -1.77
CA ASN A 44 4.55 -16.25 -0.80
C ASN A 44 5.77 -15.58 -0.18
N ARG A 45 6.84 -16.35 0.12
CA ARG A 45 8.10 -15.78 0.62
C ARG A 45 8.79 -14.90 -0.43
N ILE A 46 8.78 -15.35 -1.68
CA ILE A 46 9.33 -14.59 -2.82
C ILE A 46 8.54 -13.30 -2.98
N ALA A 47 7.21 -13.37 -2.99
CA ALA A 47 6.35 -12.20 -3.13
C ALA A 47 6.57 -11.16 -2.02
N ALA A 48 6.66 -11.60 -0.76
CA ALA A 48 6.95 -10.70 0.36
C ALA A 48 8.36 -10.09 0.27
N SER A 49 9.34 -10.85 -0.22
CA SER A 49 10.71 -10.35 -0.41
C SER A 49 10.78 -9.28 -1.50
N ILE A 50 10.07 -9.46 -2.61
CA ILE A 50 9.95 -8.47 -3.69
C ILE A 50 9.24 -7.23 -3.17
N ALA A 51 8.11 -7.39 -2.49
CA ALA A 51 7.35 -6.28 -1.92
C ALA A 51 8.21 -5.44 -0.95
N LEU A 52 8.99 -6.09 -0.08
CA LEU A 52 9.92 -5.39 0.82
C LEU A 52 11.02 -4.63 0.08
N LYS A 53 11.55 -5.21 -1.01
CA LYS A 53 12.56 -4.53 -1.81
C LYS A 53 11.99 -3.28 -2.46
N ILE A 54 10.80 -3.37 -3.08
CA ILE A 54 10.12 -2.24 -3.70
C ILE A 54 9.81 -1.16 -2.65
N ALA A 55 9.19 -1.54 -1.53
CA ALA A 55 8.79 -0.61 -0.48
C ALA A 55 9.95 0.12 0.21
N LYS A 56 11.18 -0.40 0.10
CA LYS A 56 12.41 0.21 0.63
C LYS A 56 13.24 0.93 -0.45
N SER A 57 12.76 0.95 -1.70
CA SER A 57 13.46 1.57 -2.84
C SER A 57 12.76 2.88 -3.23
N PRO A 58 13.48 3.85 -3.82
CA PRO A 58 12.86 5.05 -4.36
C PRO A 58 11.73 4.72 -5.36
N PRO A 59 10.70 5.58 -5.45
CA PRO A 59 10.51 6.86 -4.76
C PRO A 59 9.82 6.73 -3.39
N PHE A 60 9.69 5.52 -2.83
CA PHE A 60 9.03 5.32 -1.54
C PHE A 60 9.88 5.84 -0.38
N ASN A 61 9.24 6.59 0.52
CA ASN A 61 9.83 7.03 1.78
C ASN A 61 9.18 6.30 2.96
N ILE A 62 10.01 5.81 3.88
CA ILE A 62 9.53 5.12 5.07
C ILE A 62 9.18 6.16 6.13
N ILE A 63 8.00 6.04 6.72
CA ILE A 63 7.60 6.86 7.87
C ILE A 63 7.39 5.97 9.10
N GLU A 64 7.89 6.41 10.24
CA GLU A 64 7.64 5.73 11.51
C GLU A 64 6.23 6.06 12.00
N VAL A 65 5.45 5.03 12.29
CA VAL A 65 4.06 5.16 12.76
C VAL A 65 3.86 4.25 13.95
N GLU A 66 3.45 4.85 15.07
CA GLU A 66 3.06 4.11 16.26
C GLU A 66 1.60 3.65 16.14
N LEU A 67 1.37 2.39 16.53
CA LEU A 67 0.03 1.84 16.67
C LEU A 67 -0.54 2.23 18.04
N GLN A 68 -1.78 2.72 18.06
CA GLN A 68 -2.50 3.00 19.29
C GLN A 68 -2.91 1.69 20.00
N PRO A 69 -3.21 1.72 21.30
CA PRO A 69 -3.68 0.53 22.02
C PRO A 69 -4.90 -0.10 21.35
N GLY A 70 -4.78 -1.37 20.93
CA GLY A 70 -5.85 -2.09 20.23
C GLY A 70 -5.97 -1.79 18.74
N GLU A 71 -5.14 -0.89 18.19
CA GLU A 71 -5.15 -0.52 16.77
C GLU A 71 -4.44 -1.58 15.91
N MET A 72 -5.09 -2.02 14.83
CA MET A 72 -4.46 -2.86 13.81
C MET A 72 -3.76 -2.01 12.75
N VAL A 73 -2.88 -2.62 11.94
CA VAL A 73 -2.18 -1.90 10.86
C VAL A 73 -3.16 -1.22 9.90
N ASP A 74 -4.23 -1.92 9.52
CA ASP A 74 -5.29 -1.37 8.66
C ASP A 74 -5.99 -0.15 9.30
N ASP A 75 -6.20 -0.15 10.61
CA ASP A 75 -6.80 0.99 11.31
C ASP A 75 -5.85 2.20 11.31
N ALA A 76 -4.56 1.95 11.54
CA ALA A 76 -3.53 2.99 11.45
C ALA A 76 -3.45 3.57 10.04
N LEU A 77 -3.53 2.73 9.00
CA LEU A 77 -3.57 3.18 7.60
C LEU A 77 -4.78 4.09 7.34
N LEU A 78 -5.96 3.72 7.83
CA LEU A 78 -7.17 4.55 7.72
C LEU A 78 -7.09 5.84 8.53
N ARG A 79 -6.30 5.89 9.60
CA ARG A 79 -6.14 7.09 10.43
C ARG A 79 -5.19 8.11 9.82
N ILE A 80 -4.10 7.66 9.20
CA ILE A 80 -3.00 8.54 8.77
C ILE A 80 -3.05 8.92 7.29
N SER A 81 -3.80 8.17 6.47
CA SER A 81 -3.71 8.30 5.01
C SER A 81 -4.80 9.22 4.46
N PRO A 82 -4.46 10.39 3.88
CA PRO A 82 -5.43 11.16 3.09
C PRO A 82 -5.77 10.46 1.77
N ILE A 83 -4.78 9.73 1.21
CA ILE A 83 -4.94 8.86 0.04
C ILE A 83 -4.36 7.50 0.39
N LEU A 84 -5.15 6.44 0.24
CA LEU A 84 -4.76 5.08 0.58
C LEU A 84 -4.57 4.22 -0.68
N CYS A 85 -3.34 3.73 -0.90
CA CYS A 85 -3.08 2.74 -1.93
C CYS A 85 -3.33 1.32 -1.39
N THR A 86 -4.49 0.73 -1.68
CA THR A 86 -4.79 -0.65 -1.26
C THR A 86 -5.66 -1.41 -2.24
N ASN A 87 -5.37 -2.71 -2.36
CA ASN A 87 -6.17 -3.63 -3.14
C ASN A 87 -7.07 -4.54 -2.31
N ASP A 88 -7.02 -4.41 -0.99
CA ASP A 88 -7.94 -5.10 -0.11
C ASP A 88 -9.34 -4.50 -0.22
N ARG A 89 -10.34 -5.31 -0.57
CA ARG A 89 -11.71 -4.80 -0.80
C ARG A 89 -12.34 -4.25 0.47
N GLU A 90 -12.10 -4.88 1.61
CA GLU A 90 -12.65 -4.44 2.88
C GLU A 90 -12.01 -3.12 3.31
N LEU A 91 -10.69 -3.01 3.20
CA LEU A 91 -9.98 -1.77 3.54
C LEU A 91 -10.38 -0.62 2.62
N ARG A 92 -10.59 -0.87 1.31
CA ARG A 92 -11.13 0.13 0.39
C ARG A 92 -12.51 0.64 0.80
N ASN A 93 -13.39 -0.27 1.22
CA ASN A 93 -14.74 0.13 1.64
C ASN A 93 -14.69 0.98 2.92
N LYS A 94 -13.89 0.57 3.91
CA LYS A 94 -13.67 1.35 5.14
C LYS A 94 -13.07 2.72 4.86
N ALA A 95 -12.12 2.82 3.92
CA ALA A 95 -11.53 4.08 3.49
C ALA A 95 -12.59 5.01 2.86
N ARG A 96 -13.42 4.47 1.97
CA ARG A 96 -14.51 5.22 1.32
C ARG A 96 -15.53 5.76 2.33
N GLU A 97 -15.93 4.94 3.31
CA GLU A 97 -16.84 5.35 4.39
C GLU A 97 -16.27 6.51 5.23
N ARG A 98 -14.95 6.66 5.27
CA ARG A 98 -14.24 7.74 5.98
C ARG A 98 -13.87 8.93 5.07
N GLY A 99 -14.28 8.93 3.81
CA GLY A 99 -13.94 9.99 2.85
C GLY A 99 -12.49 9.98 2.39
N ILE A 100 -11.77 8.87 2.58
CA ILE A 100 -10.37 8.72 2.15
C ILE A 100 -10.36 8.29 0.69
N SER A 101 -9.60 9.01 -0.14
CA SER A 101 -9.40 8.64 -1.54
C SER A 101 -8.54 7.40 -1.65
N VAL A 102 -8.88 6.51 -2.58
CA VAL A 102 -8.25 5.19 -2.68
C VAL A 102 -7.65 5.00 -4.06
N VAL A 103 -6.39 4.57 -4.11
CA VAL A 103 -5.73 4.10 -5.33
C VAL A 103 -5.60 2.58 -5.29
N TYR A 104 -6.02 1.91 -6.36
CA TYR A 104 -6.00 0.45 -6.41
C TYR A 104 -5.79 -0.08 -7.83
N LEU A 105 -5.28 -1.29 -7.94
CA LEU A 105 -5.06 -1.98 -9.21
C LEU A 105 -6.36 -2.62 -9.69
N ARG A 106 -6.97 -2.03 -10.73
CA ARG A 106 -8.19 -2.53 -11.36
C ARG A 106 -7.85 -3.55 -12.45
N GLN A 107 -8.60 -4.66 -12.46
CA GLN A 107 -8.42 -5.77 -13.40
C GLN A 107 -6.99 -6.33 -13.45
N ARG A 108 -6.15 -6.03 -12.45
CA ARG A 108 -4.72 -6.36 -12.44
C ARG A 108 -3.91 -5.73 -13.58
N ARG A 109 -4.40 -4.62 -14.16
CA ARG A 109 -3.84 -4.02 -15.39
C ARG A 109 -3.54 -2.53 -15.32
N TYR A 110 -4.26 -1.76 -14.52
CA TYR A 110 -4.07 -0.31 -14.42
C TYR A 110 -4.49 0.18 -13.04
N LEU A 111 -3.92 1.31 -12.60
CA LEU A 111 -4.37 1.97 -11.38
C LEU A 111 -5.69 2.70 -11.64
N ALA A 112 -6.60 2.59 -10.69
CA ALA A 112 -7.86 3.31 -10.64
C ALA A 112 -7.93 4.08 -9.32
N VAL A 113 -8.63 5.21 -9.36
CA VAL A 113 -8.86 6.08 -8.23
C VAL A 113 -10.34 6.05 -7.89
N ASP A 114 -10.64 5.92 -6.61
CA ASP A 114 -11.98 6.04 -6.05
C ASP A 114 -11.97 7.17 -5.01
N GLY A 115 -12.81 8.20 -5.21
CA GLY A 115 -12.77 9.45 -4.46
C GLY A 115 -12.28 10.64 -5.30
N HIS A 116 -12.09 11.79 -4.64
CA HIS A 116 -11.56 13.01 -5.26
C HIS A 116 -10.09 13.19 -4.85
N LEU A 117 -9.20 13.36 -5.82
CA LEU A 117 -7.82 13.77 -5.56
C LEU A 117 -7.83 15.30 -5.53
N GLU A 118 -7.73 15.89 -4.35
CA GLU A 118 -7.43 17.31 -4.24
C GLU A 118 -5.96 17.49 -4.65
N THR A 119 -5.75 18.15 -5.79
CA THR A 119 -4.43 18.54 -6.33
C THR A 119 -3.88 19.77 -5.65
#